data_AF-A0A2W5P2B3-F1
#
_entry.id   AF-A0A2W5P2B3-F1
#
_cell.length_a   1.000
_cell.length_b   1.000
_cell.length_c   1.000
_cell.angle_alpha   90.00
_cell.angle_beta   90.00
_cell.angle_gamma   90.00
#
_symmetry.space_group_name_H-M   'P 1'
#
loop_
_entity.id
_entity.type
_entity.pdbx_description
1 polymer ?
#
loop_
_entity_poly.entity_id
_entity_poly.type
_entity_poly.pdbx_seq_one_letter_code
_entity_poly.pdbx_strand_id
1 'polypeptide(L)'
;LRWLDAGARLVVVTRGATGSEAWNRNGHATAQSLLVDVIDTVGAGDTFQAALLAWLAEHDGLSAEALDALDVPRMAALLRFAARAASITCSRRGADMPRRGELD
;
A
#
# COMPACT_ATOMS: atom_id res chain seq x y z
N LEU A 1 11.27 -6.07 -12.25
CA LEU A 1 12.19 -5.25 -13.08
C LEU A 1 11.56 -4.86 -14.42
N ARG A 2 11.07 -5.80 -15.27
CA ARG A 2 10.44 -5.48 -16.57
C ARG A 2 9.46 -4.28 -16.58
N TRP A 3 8.61 -4.11 -15.57
CA TRP A 3 7.69 -2.96 -15.50
C TRP A 3 8.40 -1.64 -15.17
N LEU A 4 9.45 -1.68 -14.35
CA LEU A 4 10.32 -0.51 -14.11
C LEU A 4 11.10 -0.15 -15.38
N ASP A 5 11.57 -1.16 -16.11
CA ASP A 5 12.23 -0.97 -17.43
C ASP A 5 11.25 -0.40 -18.47
N ALA A 6 9.95 -0.71 -18.35
CA ALA A 6 8.88 -0.15 -19.16
C ALA A 6 8.43 1.26 -18.71
N GLY A 7 9.06 1.84 -17.68
CA GLY A 7 8.84 3.23 -17.27
C GLY A 7 8.07 3.42 -15.97
N ALA A 8 7.55 2.37 -15.32
CA ALA A 8 6.97 2.52 -13.99
C ALA A 8 8.03 3.00 -12.99
N ARG A 9 7.67 3.93 -12.09
CA ARG A 9 8.58 4.43 -11.04
C ARG A 9 8.45 3.68 -9.73
N LEU A 10 7.25 3.21 -9.44
CA LEU A 10 6.94 2.35 -8.31
C LEU A 10 6.02 1.24 -8.80
N VAL A 11 6.34 0.00 -8.44
CA VAL A 11 5.51 -1.17 -8.68
C VAL A 11 5.12 -1.71 -7.33
N VAL A 12 3.83 -1.91 -7.09
CA VAL A 12 3.32 -2.53 -5.86
C VAL A 12 2.48 -3.74 -6.20
N VAL A 13 2.69 -4.84 -5.47
CA VAL A 13 1.95 -6.09 -5.60
C VAL A 13 1.35 -6.45 -4.25
N THR A 14 0.02 -6.51 -4.19
CA THR A 14 -0.71 -7.01 -3.02
C THR A 14 -0.84 -8.53 -3.08
N ARG A 15 -0.65 -9.21 -1.95
CA ARG A 15 -0.73 -10.68 -1.83
C ARG A 15 -1.69 -11.13 -0.73
N GLY A 16 -2.79 -10.40 -0.55
CA GLY A 16 -3.82 -10.71 0.44
C GLY A 16 -3.23 -10.86 1.85
N ALA A 17 -3.55 -11.97 2.54
CA ALA A 17 -3.07 -12.23 3.89
C ALA A 17 -1.54 -12.36 4.01
N THR A 18 -0.82 -12.63 2.91
CA THR A 18 0.65 -12.76 2.93
C THR A 18 1.39 -11.42 2.86
N GLY A 19 0.67 -10.30 2.73
CA GLY A 19 1.26 -8.96 2.73
C GLY A 19 1.28 -8.29 1.37
N SER A 20 2.28 -7.45 1.16
CA SER A 20 2.52 -6.71 -0.06
C SER A 20 4.00 -6.44 -0.27
N GLU A 21 4.36 -6.19 -1.53
CA GLU A 21 5.74 -5.92 -1.96
C GLU A 21 5.78 -4.68 -2.85
N ALA A 22 6.86 -3.91 -2.77
CA ALA A 22 7.09 -2.71 -3.57
C ALA A 22 8.50 -2.69 -4.16
N TRP A 23 8.61 -2.33 -5.43
CA TRP A 23 9.87 -2.13 -6.13
C TRP A 23 9.94 -0.74 -6.76
N ASN A 24 11.08 -0.09 -6.62
CA ASN A 24 11.50 1.06 -7.42
C ASN A 24 12.99 0.92 -7.79
N ARG A 25 13.60 1.97 -8.32
CA ARG A 25 15.03 1.96 -8.68
C ARG A 25 15.97 1.85 -7.48
N ASN A 26 15.51 2.24 -6.29
CA ASN A 26 16.32 2.24 -5.06
C ASN A 26 16.26 0.90 -4.32
N GLY A 27 15.33 0.02 -4.66
CA GLY A 27 15.32 -1.35 -4.12
C GLY A 27 13.95 -1.99 -4.06
N HIS A 28 13.82 -2.89 -3.08
CA HIS A 28 12.67 -3.73 -2.85
C HIS A 28 12.29 -3.71 -1.37
N ALA A 29 11.01 -3.52 -1.07
CA ALA A 29 10.46 -3.56 0.28
C ALA A 29 9.29 -4.54 0.35
N THR A 30 9.10 -5.14 1.52
CA THR A 30 7.96 -6.00 1.82
C THR A 30 7.27 -5.54 3.10
N ALA A 31 5.97 -5.80 3.23
CA ALA A 31 5.24 -5.60 4.47
C ALA A 31 4.19 -6.69 4.65
N GLN A 32 4.07 -7.22 5.86
CA GLN A 32 3.00 -8.14 6.22
C GLN A 32 1.66 -7.41 6.32
N SER A 33 0.57 -8.12 6.01
CA SER A 33 -0.78 -7.64 6.27
C SER A 33 -1.07 -7.68 7.76
N LEU A 34 -1.91 -6.77 8.24
CA LEU A 34 -2.41 -6.82 9.62
C LEU A 34 -3.39 -8.00 9.71
N LEU A 35 -3.16 -8.89 10.69
CA LEU A 35 -4.08 -9.98 10.98
C LEU A 35 -5.37 -9.44 11.59
N VAL A 36 -6.49 -9.83 11.00
CA VAL A 36 -7.85 -9.45 11.42
C VAL A 36 -8.76 -10.65 11.27
N ASP A 37 -9.88 -10.65 11.99
CA ASP A 37 -10.99 -11.56 11.72
C ASP A 37 -11.67 -11.13 10.42
N VAL A 38 -11.44 -11.88 9.33
CA VAL A 38 -11.94 -11.53 7.99
C VAL A 38 -13.45 -11.79 7.91
N ILE A 39 -14.21 -10.74 7.59
CA ILE A 39 -15.65 -10.78 7.35
C ILE A 39 -15.97 -10.78 5.85
N ASP A 40 -15.31 -9.92 5.08
CA ASP A 40 -15.47 -9.74 3.63
C ASP A 40 -14.11 -9.33 3.04
N THR A 41 -13.89 -9.45 1.73
CA THR A 41 -12.68 -8.96 1.06
C THR A 41 -12.97 -7.96 -0.06
N VAL A 42 -14.25 -7.71 -0.34
CA VAL A 42 -14.69 -6.74 -1.33
C VAL A 42 -14.15 -5.35 -0.98
N GLY A 43 -13.47 -4.71 -1.94
CA GLY A 43 -12.91 -3.37 -1.79
C GLY A 43 -11.53 -3.32 -1.11
N ALA A 44 -10.96 -4.43 -0.63
CA ALA A 44 -9.65 -4.41 0.03
C ALA A 44 -8.52 -3.86 -0.86
N GLY A 45 -8.53 -4.20 -2.15
CA GLY A 45 -7.58 -3.67 -3.13
C GLY A 45 -7.76 -2.18 -3.39
N ASP A 46 -9.01 -1.72 -3.50
CA ASP A 46 -9.34 -0.30 -3.67
C ASP A 46 -8.92 0.51 -2.43
N THR A 47 -9.17 -0.02 -1.23
CA THR A 47 -8.71 0.60 0.03
C THR A 47 -7.19 0.67 0.08
N PHE A 48 -6.50 -0.42 -0.28
CA PHE A 48 -5.04 -0.43 -0.32
C PHE A 48 -4.51 0.68 -1.24
N GLN A 49 -5.08 0.80 -2.45
CA GLN A 49 -4.68 1.82 -3.41
C GLN A 49 -5.00 3.24 -2.92
N ALA A 50 -6.19 3.46 -2.35
CA ALA A 50 -6.59 4.75 -1.80
C ALA A 50 -5.65 5.18 -0.65
N ALA A 51 -5.35 4.26 0.27
CA ALA A 51 -4.44 4.51 1.38
C ALA A 51 -2.99 4.72 0.91
N LEU A 52 -2.53 4.01 -0.11
CA LEU A 52 -1.22 4.24 -0.74
C LEU A 52 -1.12 5.66 -1.29
N LEU A 53 -2.14 6.11 -2.03
CA LEU A 53 -2.18 7.46 -2.59
C LEU A 53 -2.28 8.53 -1.50
N ALA A 54 -3.08 8.29 -0.46
CA ALA A 54 -3.18 9.18 0.69
C ALA A 54 -1.84 9.32 1.41
N TRP A 55 -1.14 8.21 1.66
CA TRP A 55 0.19 8.24 2.28
C TRP A 55 1.19 9.01 1.42
N LEU A 56 1.21 8.78 0.10
CA LEU A 56 2.06 9.54 -0.81
C LEU A 56 1.72 11.03 -0.76
N ALA A 57 0.45 11.42 -0.76
CA ALA A 57 0.03 12.80 -0.64
C ALA A 57 0.52 13.45 0.66
N GLU A 58 0.40 12.75 1.79
CA GLU A 58 0.88 13.20 3.11
C GLU A 58 2.41 13.33 3.21
N HIS A 59 3.15 12.73 2.27
CA HIS A 59 4.62 12.67 2.27
C HIS A 59 5.25 13.29 1.01
N ASP A 60 4.54 14.18 0.32
CA ASP A 60 4.98 14.87 -0.90
C ASP A 60 5.42 13.92 -2.04
N GLY A 61 4.82 12.72 -2.09
CA GLY A 61 5.16 11.60 -2.97
C GLY A 61 4.41 11.55 -4.31
N LEU A 62 3.64 12.58 -4.67
CA LEU A 62 2.77 12.59 -5.86
C LEU A 62 3.46 13.11 -7.13
N SER A 63 4.73 12.77 -7.33
CA SER A 63 5.48 13.06 -8.56
C SER A 63 6.38 11.89 -8.94
N ALA A 64 6.77 11.79 -10.20
CA ALA A 64 7.65 10.72 -10.67
C ALA A 64 9.01 10.76 -9.95
N GLU A 65 9.53 11.97 -9.73
CA GLU A 65 10.78 12.23 -9.04
C GLU A 65 10.71 11.81 -7.57
N ALA A 66 9.60 12.12 -6.89
CA ALA A 66 9.42 11.71 -5.50
C ALA A 66 9.26 10.19 -5.34
N LEU A 67 8.60 9.52 -6.29
CA LEU A 67 8.51 8.05 -6.32
C LEU A 67 9.88 7.40 -6.53
N ASP A 68 10.69 7.97 -7.42
CA ASP A 68 12.09 7.54 -7.64
C ASP A 68 12.97 7.82 -6.42
N ALA A 69 12.62 8.77 -5.54
CA ALA A 69 13.35 9.11 -4.33
C ALA A 69 12.95 8.29 -3.08
N LEU A 70 11.90 7.47 -3.15
CA LEU A 70 11.52 6.61 -2.03
C LEU A 70 12.63 5.59 -1.75
N ASP A 71 13.13 5.55 -0.53
CA ASP A 71 14.03 4.50 -0.07
C ASP A 71 13.25 3.27 0.41
N VAL A 72 13.97 2.17 0.65
CA VAL A 72 13.36 0.92 1.13
C VAL A 72 12.57 1.11 2.44
N PRO A 73 13.07 1.84 3.46
CA PRO A 73 12.29 2.14 4.66
C PRO A 73 10.96 2.86 4.39
N ARG A 74 10.95 3.89 3.53
CA ARG A 74 9.72 4.64 3.18
C ARG A 74 8.76 3.80 2.37
N MET A 75 9.24 2.98 1.42
CA MET A 75 8.40 2.00 0.73
C MET A 75 7.75 1.03 1.72
N ALA A 76 8.52 0.50 2.69
CA ALA A 76 7.97 -0.40 3.70
C ALA A 76 6.92 0.30 4.60
N ALA A 77 7.11 1.58 4.94
CA ALA A 77 6.14 2.37 5.69
C ALA A 77 4.83 2.59 4.91
N LEU A 78 4.95 2.97 3.63
CA LEU A 78 3.82 3.09 2.70
C LEU A 78 3.03 1.78 2.61
N LEU A 79 3.73 0.65 2.42
CA LEU A 79 3.09 -0.67 2.34
C LEU A 79 2.35 -1.04 3.62
N ARG A 80 2.95 -0.80 4.80
CA ARG A 80 2.30 -1.06 6.09
C ARG A 80 1.04 -0.22 6.30
N PHE A 81 1.10 1.07 5.95
CA PHE A 81 -0.06 1.96 6.04
C PHE A 81 -1.22 1.48 5.16
N ALA A 82 -0.93 1.19 3.90
CA ALA A 82 -1.92 0.69 2.95
C ALA A 82 -2.48 -0.69 3.35
N ALA A 83 -1.62 -1.59 3.82
CA ALA A 83 -2.02 -2.92 4.29
C ALA A 83 -2.93 -2.86 5.51
N ARG A 84 -2.65 -1.97 6.47
CA ARG A 84 -3.54 -1.74 7.62
C ARG A 84 -4.92 -1.30 7.18
N ALA A 85 -5.01 -0.34 6.26
CA ALA A 85 -6.30 0.16 5.80
C ALA A 85 -7.12 -0.95 5.10
N ALA A 86 -6.47 -1.74 4.26
CA ALA A 86 -7.09 -2.89 3.59
C ALA A 86 -7.55 -3.96 4.60
N SER A 87 -6.73 -4.29 5.61
CA SER A 87 -7.13 -5.22 6.68
C SER A 87 -8.36 -4.74 7.45
N ILE A 88 -8.46 -3.45 7.77
CA ILE A 88 -9.66 -2.91 8.44
C ILE A 88 -10.90 -3.02 7.54
N THR A 89 -10.75 -2.84 6.23
CA THR A 89 -11.86 -3.08 5.28
C THR A 89 -12.27 -4.55 5.30
N CYS A 90 -11.29 -5.46 5.35
CA CYS A 90 -11.57 -6.89 5.39
C CYS A 90 -12.29 -7.34 6.68
N SER A 91 -12.17 -6.58 7.77
CA SER A 91 -12.88 -6.86 9.03
C SER A 91 -14.30 -6.28 9.07
N ARG A 92 -14.83 -5.81 7.92
CA ARG A 92 -16.16 -5.19 7.77
C ARG A 92 -16.87 -5.83 6.58
N ARG A 93 -18.18 -5.55 6.44
CA ARG A 93 -18.98 -6.05 5.33
C ARG A 93 -18.92 -5.04 4.17
N GLY A 94 -18.62 -5.51 2.96
CA GLY A 94 -18.48 -4.67 1.77
C GLY A 94 -17.24 -3.77 1.77
N ALA A 95 -17.17 -2.85 0.80
CA ALA A 95 -16.07 -1.89 0.64
C ALA A 95 -16.15 -0.71 1.62
N ASP A 96 -16.26 -1.02 2.92
CA ASP A 96 -16.31 -0.04 4.00
C ASP A 96 -14.89 0.37 4.43
N MET A 97 -14.37 1.42 3.78
CA MET A 97 -13.01 1.93 4.00
C MET A 97 -12.87 2.62 5.39
N PRO A 98 -11.71 2.48 6.05
CA PRO A 98 -11.44 3.21 7.29
C PRO A 98 -11.33 4.72 7.06
N ARG A 99 -11.66 5.48 8.10
CA ARG A 99 -11.35 6.92 8.23
C ARG A 99 -9.91 7.10 8.72
N ARG A 100 -9.35 8.30 8.51
CA ARG A 100 -7.95 8.60 8.84
C ARG A 100 -7.58 8.34 10.30
N GLY A 101 -8.46 8.65 11.24
CA GLY A 101 -8.24 8.42 12.68
C GLY A 101 -8.29 6.94 13.10
N GLU A 102 -8.62 6.02 12.19
CA GLU A 102 -8.58 4.58 12.43
C GLU A 102 -7.24 3.96 11.98
N LEU A 103 -6.37 4.77 11.35
CA LEU A 103 -5.08 4.37 10.77
C LEU A 103 -3.86 4.78 11.61
N ASP A 104 -4.07 5.40 12.78
CA ASP A 104 -3.03 5.79 13.74
C ASP A 104 -2.53 4.62 14.59
#